data_AF-A0A2X0QEV8-F1
#
_entry.id   AF-A0A2X0QEV8-F1
#
_cell.length_a   1.000
_cell.length_b   1.000
_cell.length_c   1.000
_cell.angle_alpha   90.00
_cell.angle_beta   90.00
_cell.angle_gamma   90.00
#
_symmetry.space_group_name_H-M   'P 1'
#
loop_
_entity.id
_entity.type
_entity.pdbx_description
1 polymer ?
#
loop_
_entity_poly.entity_id
_entity_poly.type
_entity_poly.pdbx_seq_one_letter_code
_entity_poly.pdbx_strand_id
1 'polypeptide(L)'
;MFKRFKSYFPNGTIKKEQRMNRRLPRKRSSGKSLRIFLWVFILFISVSGFLGMAKAEKAKKLVETTNSNVVKMQKKEAEIIPDDYRNQKVIRFADAFVTQYLTIPAAIDQREQYQKELQQYYAKDMPINEVPHDKAYRKLKEKEYFDTVVYKDFAVVRYKVMYENVGVTETEQKVKEERKKGKKTKEVVKKVDTEKSAEVTTLINLPIKERNGAYSIVENVYFTAIPSVVTTKTKAIGNGLADEKEVPLDEVNDVVKFTNDFFMKYAKDSLKDLAFVMAEPEGLDGTKVFDRLEETHVYRQKDKVIIKTEAVFKEELTAIENKERFTLTLIKTDANYFVEKLTHTLGGEK
;
A
#
# COMPACT_ATOMS: atom_id res chain seq x y z
N MET A 1 95.58 -99.31 -5.20
CA MET A 1 94.94 -100.43 -4.48
C MET A 1 93.52 -99.98 -4.12
N PHE A 2 92.52 -100.67 -4.68
CA PHE A 2 91.07 -100.65 -4.37
C PHE A 2 90.33 -99.29 -4.26
N LYS A 3 89.50 -98.87 -5.24
CA LYS A 3 88.12 -99.32 -5.57
C LYS A 3 87.07 -99.05 -4.47
N ARG A 4 86.00 -98.36 -4.92
CA ARG A 4 84.61 -98.32 -4.41
C ARG A 4 84.42 -97.39 -3.20
N PHE A 5 83.75 -96.24 -3.33
CA PHE A 5 82.30 -96.18 -3.52
C PHE A 5 81.87 -94.93 -4.30
N LYS A 6 81.37 -95.13 -5.51
CA LYS A 6 80.56 -94.18 -6.27
C LYS A 6 79.39 -94.96 -6.84
N SER A 7 78.28 -95.02 -6.12
CA SER A 7 76.97 -95.45 -6.66
C SER A 7 75.90 -95.23 -5.58
N TYR A 8 74.70 -94.86 -6.00
CA TYR A 8 73.55 -94.39 -5.21
C TYR A 8 73.55 -92.88 -4.95
N PHE A 9 73.34 -92.06 -5.97
CA PHE A 9 71.99 -91.55 -6.27
C PHE A 9 71.97 -90.93 -7.69
N PRO A 10 70.90 -91.13 -8.47
CA PRO A 10 70.88 -90.85 -9.91
C PRO A 10 70.67 -89.37 -10.25
N ASN A 11 71.28 -88.95 -11.36
CA ASN A 11 71.10 -87.65 -12.00
C ASN A 11 69.63 -87.44 -12.40
N GLY A 12 68.89 -86.71 -11.58
CA GLY A 12 67.56 -86.19 -11.89
C GLY A 12 67.64 -84.70 -12.20
N THR A 13 67.61 -84.35 -13.49
CA THR A 13 67.40 -82.98 -13.95
C THR A 13 65.99 -82.51 -13.60
N ILE A 14 65.86 -81.81 -12.47
CA ILE A 14 64.62 -81.13 -12.10
C ILE A 14 64.60 -79.77 -12.81
N LYS A 15 63.87 -79.70 -13.92
CA LYS A 15 63.50 -78.43 -14.57
C LYS A 15 62.79 -77.55 -13.54
N LYS A 16 63.38 -76.41 -13.20
CA LYS A 16 62.71 -75.34 -12.43
C LYS A 16 61.42 -74.97 -13.17
N GLU A 17 60.26 -75.19 -12.54
CA GLU A 17 59.00 -74.61 -12.98
C GLU A 17 59.17 -73.10 -13.10
N GLN A 18 58.89 -72.58 -14.30
CA GLN A 18 58.75 -71.14 -14.51
C GLN A 18 57.54 -70.68 -13.70
N ARG A 19 57.78 -69.93 -12.62
CA ARG A 19 56.74 -69.19 -11.93
C ARG A 19 56.13 -68.21 -12.94
N MET A 20 54.98 -68.58 -13.51
CA MET A 20 54.16 -67.62 -14.24
C MET A 20 53.80 -66.50 -13.27
N ASN A 21 54.40 -65.33 -13.49
CA ASN A 21 53.96 -64.08 -12.88
C ASN A 21 52.56 -63.77 -13.41
N ARG A 22 51.53 -64.41 -12.85
CA ARG A 22 50.16 -63.95 -12.98
C ARG A 22 50.04 -62.63 -12.22
N ARG A 23 50.28 -61.52 -12.92
CA ARG A 23 49.82 -60.21 -12.46
C ARG A 23 48.30 -60.23 -12.59
N LEU A 24 47.60 -60.26 -11.45
CA LEU A 24 46.17 -59.94 -11.41
C LEU A 24 45.97 -58.57 -12.07
N PRO A 25 44.95 -58.39 -12.93
CA PRO A 25 44.68 -57.08 -13.51
C PRO A 25 44.45 -56.11 -12.35
N ARG A 26 45.34 -55.13 -12.23
CA ARG A 26 45.26 -54.11 -11.19
C ARG A 26 43.97 -53.34 -11.42
N LYS A 27 42.95 -53.61 -10.59
CA LYS A 27 41.68 -52.88 -10.59
C LYS A 27 42.00 -51.39 -10.65
N ARG A 28 41.71 -50.73 -11.77
CA ARG A 28 41.86 -49.27 -11.88
C ARG A 28 41.08 -48.69 -10.70
N SER A 29 41.79 -48.07 -9.78
CA SER A 29 41.25 -47.41 -8.60
C SER A 29 40.55 -46.10 -9.03
N SER A 30 39.60 -46.17 -9.96
CA SER A 30 38.84 -45.00 -10.43
C SER A 30 37.85 -44.47 -9.39
N GLY A 31 37.68 -45.16 -8.25
CA GLY A 31 36.79 -44.74 -7.17
C GLY A 31 37.40 -43.78 -6.15
N LYS A 32 38.73 -43.59 -6.09
CA LYS A 32 39.33 -42.69 -5.08
C LYS A 32 39.06 -41.22 -5.40
N SER A 33 39.25 -40.83 -6.66
CA SER A 33 38.95 -39.46 -7.12
C SER A 33 37.46 -39.16 -7.05
N LEU A 34 36.58 -40.11 -7.42
CA LEU A 34 35.13 -39.93 -7.31
C LEU A 34 34.68 -39.78 -5.85
N ARG A 35 35.23 -40.56 -4.91
CA ARG A 35 34.95 -40.42 -3.48
C ARG A 35 35.40 -39.07 -2.94
N ILE A 36 36.59 -38.59 -3.33
CA ILE A 36 37.08 -37.25 -2.94
C ILE A 36 36.14 -36.17 -3.48
N PHE A 37 35.70 -36.28 -4.74
CA PHE A 37 34.75 -35.34 -5.34
C PHE A 37 33.40 -35.33 -4.60
N LEU A 38 32.92 -36.51 -4.21
CA LEU A 38 31.67 -36.68 -3.45
C LEU A 38 31.79 -36.06 -2.04
N TRP A 39 32.92 -36.24 -1.36
CA TRP A 39 33.18 -35.61 -0.06
C TRP A 39 33.32 -34.08 -0.15
N VAL A 40 33.97 -33.56 -1.20
CA VAL A 40 34.07 -32.11 -1.45
C VAL A 40 32.70 -31.53 -1.77
N PHE A 41 31.87 -32.23 -2.53
CA PHE A 41 30.50 -31.80 -2.85
C PHE A 41 29.60 -31.78 -1.60
N ILE A 42 29.70 -32.79 -0.74
CA ILE A 42 29.00 -32.82 0.56
C ILE A 42 29.46 -31.66 1.45
N LEU A 43 30.77 -31.40 1.51
CA LEU A 43 31.32 -30.25 2.25
C LEU A 43 30.79 -28.92 1.70
N PHE A 44 30.71 -28.77 0.37
CA PHE A 44 30.20 -27.57 -0.27
C PHE A 44 28.72 -27.33 0.03
N ILE A 45 27.89 -28.38 -0.01
CA ILE A 45 26.48 -28.32 0.40
C ILE A 45 26.38 -27.93 1.88
N SER A 46 27.23 -28.50 2.73
CA SER A 46 27.22 -28.23 4.17
C SER A 46 27.57 -26.77 4.50
N VAL A 47 28.58 -26.21 3.83
CA VAL A 47 28.96 -24.80 3.96
C VAL A 47 27.86 -23.87 3.41
N SER A 48 27.19 -24.26 2.31
CA SER A 48 26.08 -23.48 1.76
C SER A 48 24.86 -23.44 2.70
N GLY A 49 24.55 -24.56 3.38
CA GLY A 49 23.51 -24.62 4.41
C GLY A 49 23.83 -23.71 5.60
N PHE A 50 25.09 -23.69 6.03
CA PHE A 50 25.54 -22.82 7.12
C PHE A 50 25.44 -21.31 6.77
N LEU A 51 25.79 -20.92 5.54
CA LEU A 51 25.62 -19.54 5.06
C LEU A 51 24.13 -19.14 4.93
N GLY A 52 23.26 -20.07 4.57
CA GLY A 52 21.81 -19.87 4.54
C GLY A 52 21.24 -19.59 5.93
N MET A 53 21.68 -20.34 6.95
CA MET A 53 21.26 -20.11 8.35
C MET A 53 21.69 -18.73 8.86
N ALA A 54 22.90 -18.28 8.56
CA ALA A 54 23.37 -16.94 8.96
C ALA A 54 22.52 -15.80 8.37
N LYS A 55 22.01 -15.95 7.14
CA LYS A 55 21.06 -14.97 6.55
C LYS A 55 19.68 -15.06 7.20
N ALA A 56 19.20 -16.26 7.47
CA ALA A 56 17.90 -16.48 8.11
C ALA A 56 17.86 -15.94 9.56
N GLU A 57 18.93 -16.10 10.33
CA GLU A 57 19.03 -15.54 11.69
C GLU A 57 19.02 -14.01 11.69
N LYS A 58 19.70 -13.37 10.74
CA LYS A 58 19.64 -11.90 10.57
C LYS A 58 18.22 -11.42 10.23
N ALA A 59 17.53 -12.11 9.32
CA ALA A 59 16.16 -11.79 8.96
C ALA A 59 15.18 -12.01 10.12
N LYS A 60 15.33 -13.11 10.87
CA LYS A 60 14.51 -13.41 12.05
C LYS A 60 14.69 -12.37 13.15
N LYS A 61 15.95 -11.98 13.43
CA LYS A 61 16.25 -10.93 14.42
C LYS A 61 15.65 -9.59 14.02
N LEU A 62 15.70 -9.23 12.73
CA LEU A 62 15.07 -8.02 12.20
C LEU A 62 13.55 -8.05 12.43
N VAL A 63 12.87 -9.14 12.06
CA VAL A 63 11.41 -9.32 12.24
C VAL A 63 11.02 -9.30 13.72
N GLU A 64 11.77 -9.97 14.60
CA GLU A 64 11.50 -9.96 16.05
C GLU A 64 11.69 -8.56 16.67
N THR A 65 12.74 -7.82 16.26
CA THR A 65 12.93 -6.43 16.69
C THR A 65 11.78 -5.54 16.23
N THR A 66 11.39 -5.61 14.96
CA THR A 66 10.26 -4.84 14.41
C THR A 66 8.95 -5.16 15.13
N ASN A 67 8.62 -6.45 15.32
CA ASN A 67 7.39 -6.84 16.02
C ASN A 67 7.38 -6.38 17.48
N SER A 68 8.50 -6.51 18.20
CA SER A 68 8.58 -6.07 19.59
C SER A 68 8.47 -4.55 19.74
N ASN A 69 8.97 -3.79 18.77
CA ASN A 69 8.90 -2.33 18.78
C ASN A 69 7.51 -1.85 18.34
N VAL A 70 6.85 -2.50 17.38
CA VAL A 70 5.43 -2.24 17.03
C VAL A 70 4.51 -2.44 18.25
N VAL A 71 4.70 -3.52 19.01
CA VAL A 71 3.89 -3.79 20.23
C VAL A 71 4.16 -2.77 21.35
N LYS A 72 5.40 -2.25 21.45
CA LYS A 72 5.74 -1.19 22.42
C LYS A 72 5.19 0.17 22.00
N MET A 73 5.18 0.46 20.69
CA MET A 73 4.59 1.68 20.12
C MET A 73 3.10 1.73 20.44
N GLN A 74 2.33 0.66 20.24
CA GLN A 74 0.89 0.64 20.52
C GLN A 74 0.48 0.98 21.99
N LYS A 75 1.40 1.06 22.95
CA LYS A 75 1.08 1.24 24.38
C LYS A 75 1.29 2.65 24.95
N LYS A 76 1.75 3.63 24.17
CA LYS A 76 1.99 5.01 24.68
C LYS A 76 1.77 6.10 23.63
N GLU A 77 0.53 6.31 23.22
CA GLU A 77 0.16 7.52 22.49
C GLU A 77 0.25 8.72 23.45
N ALA A 78 0.91 9.80 23.03
CA ALA A 78 0.98 11.02 23.83
C ALA A 78 -0.37 11.76 23.78
N GLU A 79 -0.92 12.15 24.93
CA GLU A 79 -2.19 12.89 25.05
C GLU A 79 -2.15 14.28 24.39
N ILE A 80 -0.95 14.86 24.21
CA ILE A 80 -0.73 16.15 23.57
C ILE A 80 0.30 15.98 22.44
N ILE A 81 -0.11 16.29 21.22
CA ILE A 81 0.72 16.26 20.02
C ILE A 81 1.51 17.59 19.95
N PRO A 82 2.86 17.59 20.03
CA PRO A 82 3.68 18.78 19.84
C PRO A 82 3.48 19.38 18.44
N ASP A 83 3.51 20.71 18.33
CA ASP A 83 3.22 21.45 17.10
C ASP A 83 4.19 21.09 15.94
N ASP A 84 5.42 20.70 16.29
CA ASP A 84 6.48 20.29 15.36
C ASP A 84 6.09 19.08 14.47
N TYR A 85 5.11 18.30 14.90
CA TYR A 85 4.57 17.13 14.20
C TYR A 85 3.17 17.33 13.61
N ARG A 86 2.58 18.53 13.76
CA ARG A 86 1.29 18.92 13.13
C ARG A 86 1.44 19.81 11.92
N ASN A 87 2.65 20.29 11.65
CA ASN A 87 2.90 21.22 10.55
C ASN A 87 3.07 20.50 9.20
N GLN A 88 2.96 21.25 8.11
CA GLN A 88 3.10 20.70 6.75
C GLN A 88 4.54 20.26 6.43
N LYS A 89 5.57 20.67 7.19
CA LYS A 89 6.98 20.36 6.90
C LYS A 89 7.27 18.88 7.12
N VAL A 90 6.81 18.30 8.24
CA VAL A 90 6.97 16.86 8.48
C VAL A 90 6.24 16.03 7.44
N ILE A 91 5.06 16.48 7.01
CA ILE A 91 4.26 15.81 5.96
C ILE A 91 5.01 15.83 4.63
N ARG A 92 5.60 16.98 4.24
CA ARG A 92 6.40 17.09 3.01
C ARG A 92 7.67 16.23 3.04
N PHE A 93 8.35 16.18 4.19
CA PHE A 93 9.51 15.29 4.36
C PHE A 93 9.11 13.81 4.19
N ALA A 94 8.05 13.39 4.88
CA ALA A 94 7.51 12.05 4.79
C ALA A 94 7.05 11.71 3.36
N ASP A 95 6.42 12.67 2.68
CA ASP A 95 5.95 12.54 1.30
C ASP A 95 7.12 12.23 0.34
N ALA A 96 8.19 13.02 0.41
CA ALA A 96 9.39 12.82 -0.39
C ALA A 96 10.06 11.48 -0.09
N PHE A 97 10.16 11.11 1.19
CA PHE A 97 10.69 9.82 1.61
C PHE A 97 9.88 8.65 1.04
N VAL A 98 8.54 8.68 1.11
CA VAL A 98 7.68 7.61 0.59
C VAL A 98 7.87 7.43 -0.91
N THR A 99 7.99 8.53 -1.67
CA THR A 99 8.30 8.46 -3.10
C THR A 99 9.62 7.74 -3.34
N GLN A 100 10.68 8.15 -2.64
CA GLN A 100 11.99 7.52 -2.79
C GLN A 100 11.91 6.05 -2.39
N TYR A 101 11.46 5.73 -1.17
CA TYR A 101 11.48 4.38 -0.62
C TYR A 101 10.66 3.35 -1.42
N LEU A 102 9.53 3.77 -2.02
CA LEU A 102 8.66 2.87 -2.77
C LEU A 102 8.95 2.83 -4.29
N THR A 103 9.85 3.67 -4.79
CA THR A 103 10.21 3.70 -6.22
C THR A 103 11.58 3.07 -6.44
N ILE A 104 11.62 1.74 -6.46
CA ILE A 104 12.88 1.01 -6.71
C ILE A 104 13.17 1.04 -8.22
N PRO A 105 14.33 1.57 -8.67
CA PRO A 105 14.64 1.66 -10.10
C PRO A 105 14.76 0.30 -10.80
N ALA A 106 14.23 0.22 -12.02
CA ALA A 106 14.39 -0.93 -12.90
C ALA A 106 15.85 -1.08 -13.38
N ALA A 107 16.51 0.04 -13.67
CA ALA A 107 17.89 0.07 -14.13
C ALA A 107 18.85 -0.16 -12.95
N ILE A 108 19.69 -1.20 -13.04
CA ILE A 108 20.58 -1.63 -11.95
C ILE A 108 21.65 -0.58 -11.64
N ASP A 109 22.13 0.12 -12.65
CA ASP A 109 23.10 1.22 -12.56
C ASP A 109 22.59 2.41 -11.74
N GLN A 110 21.27 2.63 -11.70
CA GLN A 110 20.65 3.68 -10.88
C GLN A 110 20.53 3.31 -9.39
N ARG A 111 20.72 2.04 -9.02
CA ARG A 111 20.45 1.57 -7.65
C ARG A 111 21.46 2.05 -6.62
N GLU A 112 22.71 2.27 -7.01
CA GLU A 112 23.71 2.83 -6.09
C GLU A 112 23.35 4.28 -5.70
N GLN A 113 22.96 5.09 -6.68
CA GLN A 113 22.53 6.47 -6.46
C GLN A 113 21.24 6.53 -5.64
N TYR A 114 20.26 5.70 -6.00
CA TYR A 114 19.03 5.51 -5.21
C TYR A 114 19.32 5.22 -3.74
N GLN A 115 20.25 4.29 -3.46
CA GLN A 115 20.60 3.89 -2.10
C GLN A 115 21.23 5.05 -1.31
N LYS A 116 22.11 5.82 -1.97
CA LYS A 116 22.74 7.01 -1.38
C LYS A 116 21.71 8.09 -1.05
N GLU A 117 20.79 8.37 -1.97
CA GLU A 117 19.69 9.33 -1.75
C GLU A 117 18.75 8.87 -0.63
N LEU A 118 18.39 7.59 -0.63
CA LEU A 118 17.53 7.03 0.41
C LEU A 118 18.17 7.12 1.80
N GLN A 119 19.48 6.88 1.91
CA GLN A 119 20.24 6.99 3.16
C GLN A 119 20.17 8.39 3.78
N GLN A 120 20.04 9.46 2.97
CA GLN A 120 20.00 10.84 3.46
C GLN A 120 18.76 11.14 4.33
N TYR A 121 17.69 10.36 4.17
CA TYR A 121 16.49 10.52 4.98
C TYR A 121 16.61 9.87 6.36
N TYR A 122 17.54 8.93 6.54
CA TYR A 122 17.68 8.18 7.77
C TYR A 122 18.60 8.87 8.77
N ALA A 123 18.32 8.63 10.05
CA ALA A 123 19.21 9.05 11.12
C ALA A 123 20.61 8.43 10.95
N LYS A 124 21.62 9.14 11.48
CA LYS A 124 23.02 8.72 11.40
C LYS A 124 23.19 7.30 11.94
N ASP A 125 24.04 6.52 11.29
CA ASP A 125 24.45 5.16 11.68
C ASP A 125 23.32 4.12 11.62
N MET A 126 22.19 4.45 10.98
CA MET A 126 21.10 3.49 10.80
C MET A 126 21.31 2.63 9.54
N PRO A 127 21.35 1.29 9.67
CA PRO A 127 21.46 0.41 8.51
C PRO A 127 20.16 0.41 7.71
N ILE A 128 20.27 0.69 6.41
CA ILE A 128 19.14 0.59 5.47
C ILE A 128 19.17 -0.74 4.74
N ASN A 129 17.99 -1.25 4.38
CA ASN A 129 17.89 -2.47 3.58
C ASN A 129 18.50 -2.23 2.18
N GLU A 130 19.40 -3.12 1.76
CA GLU A 130 19.93 -3.11 0.41
C GLU A 130 18.84 -3.55 -0.59
N VAL A 131 18.76 -2.84 -1.71
CA VAL A 131 17.95 -3.29 -2.84
C VAL A 131 18.61 -4.55 -3.42
N PRO A 132 17.87 -5.66 -3.59
CA PRO A 132 18.41 -6.86 -4.23
C PRO A 132 19.03 -6.54 -5.59
N HIS A 133 20.06 -7.27 -6.02
CA HIS A 133 20.66 -7.09 -7.36
C HIS A 133 19.91 -7.84 -8.48
N ASP A 134 18.67 -8.25 -8.24
CA ASP A 134 17.82 -8.84 -9.28
C ASP A 134 17.22 -7.77 -10.19
N LYS A 135 16.67 -8.18 -11.34
CA LYS A 135 15.98 -7.26 -12.26
C LYS A 135 14.61 -6.79 -11.72
N ALA A 136 14.20 -7.22 -10.53
CA ALA A 136 12.91 -6.86 -9.96
C ALA A 136 12.92 -5.40 -9.49
N TYR A 137 11.80 -4.71 -9.64
CA TYR A 137 11.69 -3.29 -9.33
C TYR A 137 10.31 -2.94 -8.78
N ARG A 138 10.14 -1.69 -8.31
CA ARG A 138 8.87 -1.24 -7.70
C ARG A 138 8.48 0.13 -8.23
N LYS A 139 7.21 0.28 -8.59
CA LYS A 139 6.62 1.55 -9.04
C LYS A 139 5.60 2.01 -8.01
N LEU A 140 5.78 3.19 -7.45
CA LEU A 140 4.73 3.86 -6.68
C LEU A 140 3.63 4.35 -7.64
N LYS A 141 2.36 4.09 -7.32
CA LYS A 141 1.19 4.55 -8.10
C LYS A 141 0.51 5.70 -7.41
N GLU A 142 0.14 5.50 -6.15
CA GLU A 142 -0.59 6.47 -5.36
C GLU A 142 -0.07 6.49 -3.93
N LYS A 143 -0.18 7.65 -3.29
CA LYS A 143 0.07 7.84 -1.88
C LYS A 143 -0.83 8.94 -1.33
N GLU A 144 -1.27 8.76 -0.11
CA GLU A 144 -2.13 9.69 0.59
C GLU A 144 -1.71 9.72 2.06
N TYR A 145 -1.56 10.91 2.63
CA TYR A 145 -1.34 11.07 4.06
C TYR A 145 -2.56 10.51 4.82
N PHE A 146 -2.32 9.61 5.77
CA PHE A 146 -3.37 9.00 6.56
C PHE A 146 -3.57 9.76 7.87
N ASP A 147 -2.56 9.74 8.75
CA ASP A 147 -2.51 10.53 9.98
C ASP A 147 -1.08 10.51 10.57
N THR A 148 -0.93 11.09 11.77
CA THR A 148 0.31 11.09 12.54
C THR A 148 0.03 10.67 13.98
N VAL A 149 0.77 9.69 14.48
CA VAL A 149 0.73 9.24 15.88
C VAL A 149 2.00 9.71 16.59
N VAL A 150 1.87 10.45 17.68
CA VAL A 150 3.05 10.92 18.44
C VAL A 150 3.34 10.03 19.62
N TYR A 151 4.61 9.64 19.71
CA TYR A 151 5.21 8.99 20.87
C TYR A 151 6.11 9.98 21.61
N LYS A 152 6.54 9.60 22.82
CA LYS A 152 7.40 10.45 23.66
C LYS A 152 8.64 10.99 22.94
N ASP A 153 9.27 10.19 22.07
CA ASP A 153 10.59 10.48 21.52
C ASP A 153 10.63 10.70 19.99
N PHE A 154 9.53 10.41 19.29
CA PHE A 154 9.38 10.48 17.83
C PHE A 154 7.89 10.46 17.45
N ALA A 155 7.57 10.79 16.20
CA ALA A 155 6.23 10.62 15.64
C ALA A 155 6.23 9.50 14.58
N VAL A 156 5.10 8.86 14.37
CA VAL A 156 4.88 7.94 13.25
C VAL A 156 3.91 8.60 12.29
N VAL A 157 4.44 9.05 11.16
CA VAL A 157 3.63 9.57 10.05
C VAL A 157 3.20 8.39 9.20
N ARG A 158 1.89 8.26 8.96
CA ARG A 158 1.32 7.13 8.23
C ARG A 158 0.82 7.57 6.87
N TYR A 159 1.15 6.81 5.84
CA TYR A 159 0.64 7.01 4.48
C TYR A 159 -0.09 5.76 4.01
N LYS A 160 -1.26 5.94 3.39
CA LYS A 160 -1.86 4.92 2.53
C LYS A 160 -1.12 4.94 1.20
N VAL A 161 -0.60 3.81 0.77
CA VAL A 161 0.19 3.69 -0.45
C VAL A 161 -0.33 2.58 -1.32
N MET A 162 -0.26 2.79 -2.63
CA MET A 162 -0.49 1.79 -3.66
C MET A 162 0.75 1.71 -4.54
N TYR A 163 1.35 0.52 -4.64
CA TYR A 163 2.53 0.30 -5.44
C TYR A 163 2.47 -1.03 -6.18
N GLU A 164 3.22 -1.12 -7.27
CA GLU A 164 3.34 -2.28 -8.13
C GLU A 164 4.74 -2.89 -7.97
N ASN A 165 4.81 -4.14 -7.50
CA ASN A 165 6.05 -4.92 -7.55
C ASN A 165 6.14 -5.60 -8.90
N VAL A 166 7.25 -5.43 -9.61
CA VAL A 166 7.50 -6.06 -10.91
C VAL A 166 8.66 -7.04 -10.79
N GLY A 167 8.36 -8.33 -10.92
CA GLY A 167 9.36 -9.39 -11.04
C GLY A 167 9.72 -9.63 -12.49
N VAL A 168 11.01 -9.75 -12.79
CA VAL A 168 11.52 -10.01 -14.14
C VAL A 168 12.19 -11.38 -14.16
N THR A 169 11.74 -12.24 -15.08
CA THR A 169 12.29 -13.59 -15.26
C THR A 169 12.76 -13.81 -16.69
N GLU A 170 13.94 -14.40 -16.86
CA GLU A 170 14.44 -14.77 -18.19
C GLU A 170 13.73 -16.04 -18.67
N THR A 171 13.04 -15.97 -19.80
CA THR A 171 12.46 -17.13 -20.47
C THR A 171 13.15 -17.39 -21.80
N GLU A 172 13.35 -18.66 -22.14
CA GLU A 172 13.94 -19.07 -23.42
C GLU A 172 12.84 -19.13 -24.49
N GLN A 173 12.84 -18.19 -25.43
CA GLN A 173 11.95 -18.19 -26.58
C GLN A 173 12.70 -18.62 -27.85
N LYS A 174 12.12 -19.56 -28.60
CA LYS A 174 12.67 -19.96 -29.91
C LYS A 174 12.23 -18.95 -30.97
N VAL A 175 13.16 -18.15 -31.46
CA VAL A 175 12.94 -17.21 -32.55
C VAL A 175 13.50 -17.81 -33.85
N LYS A 176 12.68 -17.84 -34.91
CA LYS A 176 13.13 -18.24 -36.24
C LYS A 176 13.78 -17.05 -36.92
N GLU A 177 15.08 -17.11 -37.17
CA GLU A 177 15.76 -16.10 -37.97
C GLU A 177 15.84 -16.55 -39.44
N GLU A 178 15.39 -15.69 -40.35
CA GLU A 178 15.57 -15.87 -41.79
C GLU A 178 16.94 -15.35 -42.22
N ARG A 179 17.73 -16.21 -42.88
CA ARG A 179 18.97 -15.76 -43.53
C ARG A 179 18.64 -15.08 -44.86
N LYS A 180 19.23 -13.91 -45.11
CA LYS A 180 19.27 -13.30 -46.44
C LYS A 180 19.79 -14.32 -47.47
N LYS A 181 19.06 -14.45 -48.58
CA LYS A 181 19.27 -15.34 -49.73
C LYS A 181 19.15 -16.85 -49.43
N GLY A 182 17.91 -17.33 -49.31
CA GLY A 182 17.47 -18.56 -49.98
C GLY A 182 17.75 -19.93 -49.33
N LYS A 183 18.30 -20.06 -48.11
CA LYS A 183 18.44 -21.39 -47.46
C LYS A 183 18.24 -21.38 -45.94
N LYS A 184 17.22 -22.13 -45.51
CA LYS A 184 16.85 -22.67 -44.18
C LYS A 184 16.77 -21.68 -42.99
N THR A 185 15.57 -21.59 -42.42
CA THR A 185 15.29 -21.01 -41.09
C THR A 185 16.07 -21.74 -40.00
N LYS A 186 16.82 -21.02 -39.18
CA LYS A 186 17.46 -21.54 -37.97
C LYS A 186 16.62 -21.12 -36.76
N GLU A 187 16.17 -22.08 -35.96
CA GLU A 187 15.61 -21.77 -34.64
C GLU A 187 16.76 -21.34 -33.72
N VAL A 188 16.73 -20.10 -33.27
CA VAL A 188 17.66 -19.54 -32.29
C VAL A 188 16.89 -19.36 -30.99
N VAL A 189 17.34 -20.01 -29.93
CA VAL A 189 16.82 -19.75 -28.58
C VAL A 189 17.34 -18.37 -28.14
N LYS A 190 16.45 -17.39 -28.03
CA LYS A 190 16.73 -16.09 -27.43
C LYS A 190 16.19 -16.07 -26.01
N LYS A 191 17.00 -15.62 -25.06
CA LYS A 191 16.52 -15.30 -23.72
C LYS A 191 15.77 -13.98 -23.78
N VAL A 192 14.52 -13.99 -23.37
CA VAL A 192 13.62 -12.82 -23.34
C VAL A 192 13.19 -12.59 -21.91
N ASP A 193 13.36 -11.37 -21.43
CA ASP A 193 12.86 -10.96 -20.13
C ASP A 193 11.32 -10.89 -20.17
N THR A 194 10.67 -11.56 -19.23
CA THR A 194 9.22 -11.51 -19.04
C THR A 194 8.91 -10.91 -17.69
N GLU A 195 8.10 -9.85 -17.69
CA GLU A 195 7.66 -9.17 -16.48
C GLU A 195 6.37 -9.81 -15.93
N LYS A 196 6.30 -9.93 -14.61
CA LYS A 196 5.06 -10.22 -13.87
C LYS A 196 4.91 -9.18 -12.78
N SER A 197 3.76 -8.54 -12.70
CA SER A 197 3.50 -7.54 -11.69
C SER A 197 2.40 -7.94 -10.72
N ALA A 198 2.47 -7.39 -9.51
CA ALA A 198 1.46 -7.51 -8.48
C ALA A 198 1.28 -6.16 -7.78
N GLU A 199 0.04 -5.70 -7.72
CA GLU A 199 -0.33 -4.47 -7.00
C GLU A 199 -0.55 -4.74 -5.52
N VAL A 200 -0.12 -3.79 -4.69
CA VAL A 200 -0.23 -3.85 -3.24
C VAL A 200 -0.73 -2.50 -2.72
N THR A 201 -1.78 -2.54 -1.91
CA THR A 201 -2.33 -1.38 -1.20
C THR A 201 -2.24 -1.62 0.31
N THR A 202 -1.62 -0.69 1.04
CA THR A 202 -1.31 -0.86 2.48
C THR A 202 -1.02 0.46 3.16
N LEU A 203 -0.92 0.48 4.50
CA LEU A 203 -0.34 1.60 5.24
C LEU A 203 1.16 1.40 5.40
N ILE A 204 1.95 2.41 5.07
CA ILE A 204 3.36 2.52 5.46
C ILE A 204 3.47 3.45 6.67
N ASN A 205 4.24 3.04 7.67
CA ASN A 205 4.44 3.74 8.94
C ASN A 205 5.88 4.24 9.02
N LEU A 206 6.06 5.55 9.25
CA LEU A 206 7.34 6.23 9.17
C LEU A 206 7.72 6.83 10.53
N PRO A 207 8.59 6.16 11.31
CA PRO A 207 9.12 6.70 12.56
C PRO A 207 10.05 7.89 12.28
N ILE A 208 9.56 9.11 12.53
CA ILE A 208 10.23 10.37 12.23
C ILE A 208 10.53 11.12 13.52
N LYS A 209 11.76 11.64 13.60
CA LYS A 209 12.16 12.56 14.66
C LYS A 209 12.58 13.90 14.09
N GLU A 210 12.08 14.95 14.72
CA GLU A 210 12.49 16.32 14.46
C GLU A 210 13.76 16.66 15.26
N ARG A 211 14.64 17.46 14.65
CA ARG A 211 15.76 18.13 15.31
C ARG A 211 16.12 19.42 14.56
N ASN A 212 16.00 20.56 15.25
CA ASN A 212 16.40 21.89 14.75
C ASN A 212 15.73 22.31 13.43
N GLY A 213 14.44 22.05 13.28
CA GLY A 213 13.62 22.34 12.10
C GLY A 213 13.77 21.32 10.96
N ALA A 214 14.53 20.26 11.15
CA ALA A 214 14.77 19.19 10.18
C ALA A 214 14.27 17.84 10.69
N TYR A 215 14.07 16.88 9.79
CA TYR A 215 13.43 15.59 10.07
C TYR A 215 14.32 14.43 9.63
N SER A 216 14.21 13.30 10.32
CA SER A 216 14.93 12.06 9.98
C SER A 216 14.09 10.84 10.33
N ILE A 217 14.24 9.77 9.54
CA ILE A 217 13.69 8.45 9.86
C ILE A 217 14.58 7.80 10.92
N VAL A 218 14.03 7.53 12.10
CA VAL A 218 14.79 7.04 13.27
C VAL A 218 14.65 5.55 13.52
N GLU A 219 13.70 4.89 12.85
CA GLU A 219 13.49 3.44 12.97
C GLU A 219 12.97 2.85 11.64
N ASN A 220 13.14 1.53 11.46
CA ASN A 220 12.74 0.85 10.22
C ASN A 220 11.26 1.09 9.95
N VAL A 221 10.97 1.45 8.70
CA VAL A 221 9.59 1.59 8.24
C VAL A 221 8.91 0.22 8.22
N TYR A 222 7.63 0.20 8.53
CA TYR A 222 6.85 -1.03 8.59
C TYR A 222 5.46 -0.83 7.99
N PHE A 223 4.85 -1.94 7.58
CA PHE A 223 3.56 -1.94 6.89
C PHE A 223 2.46 -2.51 7.77
N THR A 224 1.26 -1.93 7.70
CA THR A 224 0.08 -2.37 8.45
C THR A 224 -1.16 -2.40 7.55
N ALA A 225 -2.16 -3.18 7.95
CA ALA A 225 -3.47 -3.13 7.29
C ALA A 225 -4.11 -1.75 7.45
N ILE A 226 -4.91 -1.34 6.46
CA ILE A 226 -5.69 -0.10 6.51
C ILE A 226 -6.89 -0.34 7.43
N PRO A 227 -7.06 0.42 8.53
CA PRO A 227 -8.20 0.26 9.41
C PRO A 227 -9.50 0.74 8.75
N SER A 228 -10.63 0.11 9.08
CA SER A 228 -11.94 0.63 8.70
C SER A 228 -12.25 1.87 9.54
N VAL A 229 -12.57 2.97 8.87
CA VAL A 229 -13.05 4.21 9.50
C VAL A 229 -14.58 4.33 9.49
N VAL A 230 -15.28 3.34 8.93
CA VAL A 230 -16.74 3.32 8.86
C VAL A 230 -17.33 2.83 10.17
N THR A 231 -18.27 3.59 10.75
CA THR A 231 -19.04 3.20 11.94
C THR A 231 -20.52 3.44 11.75
N THR A 232 -21.34 2.52 12.27
CA THR A 232 -22.81 2.61 12.31
C THR A 232 -23.34 2.82 13.74
N LYS A 233 -22.43 3.04 14.71
CA LYS A 233 -22.77 3.14 16.15
C LYS A 233 -23.23 4.53 16.59
N THR A 234 -23.45 5.45 15.65
CA THR A 234 -23.89 6.82 15.92
C THR A 234 -25.32 6.98 15.43
N LYS A 235 -26.17 7.68 16.19
CA LYS A 235 -27.55 7.99 15.77
C LYS A 235 -27.53 9.02 14.63
N ALA A 236 -28.45 8.87 13.69
CA ALA A 236 -28.70 9.88 12.67
C ALA A 236 -29.21 11.18 13.32
N ILE A 237 -28.87 12.31 12.71
CA ILE A 237 -29.43 13.62 13.09
C ILE A 237 -30.90 13.63 12.68
N GLY A 238 -31.78 13.85 13.66
CA GLY A 238 -33.23 13.98 13.46
C GLY A 238 -33.71 15.43 13.58
N ASN A 239 -35.02 15.61 13.43
CA ASN A 239 -35.69 16.89 13.62
C ASN A 239 -35.63 17.31 15.11
N GLY A 240 -34.92 18.40 15.40
CA GLY A 240 -34.76 18.95 16.76
C GLY A 240 -36.04 19.53 17.39
N LEU A 241 -37.07 19.80 16.58
CA LEU A 241 -38.37 20.36 16.98
C LEU A 241 -39.49 19.31 16.97
N ALA A 242 -39.15 18.01 16.92
CA ALA A 242 -40.16 16.94 16.85
C ALA A 242 -41.14 16.90 18.04
N ASP A 243 -40.73 17.44 19.20
CA ASP A 243 -41.57 17.56 20.39
C ASP A 243 -42.45 18.83 20.40
N GLU A 244 -42.19 19.78 19.49
CA GLU A 244 -42.97 21.02 19.36
C GLU A 244 -44.23 20.81 18.53
N LYS A 245 -45.23 21.69 18.74
CA LYS A 245 -46.49 21.61 17.97
C LYS A 245 -46.25 22.00 16.51
N GLU A 246 -46.32 21.01 15.63
CA GLU A 246 -46.33 21.19 14.19
C GLU A 246 -47.63 21.85 13.71
N VAL A 247 -47.53 22.68 12.68
CA VAL A 247 -48.68 23.25 11.96
C VAL A 247 -49.04 22.32 10.80
N PRO A 248 -50.29 21.83 10.71
CA PRO A 248 -50.72 20.98 9.62
C PRO A 248 -50.48 21.63 8.25
N LEU A 249 -49.93 20.87 7.29
CA LEU A 249 -49.52 21.40 5.98
C LEU A 249 -50.68 21.99 5.17
N ASP A 250 -51.89 21.46 5.36
CA ASP A 250 -53.13 21.95 4.73
C ASP A 250 -53.57 23.33 5.26
N GLU A 251 -53.12 23.72 6.45
CA GLU A 251 -53.32 25.06 7.02
C GLU A 251 -52.30 26.10 6.51
N VAL A 252 -51.22 25.67 5.83
CA VAL A 252 -50.09 26.51 5.40
C VAL A 252 -49.70 26.29 3.93
N ASN A 253 -50.70 26.17 3.05
CA ASN A 253 -50.50 25.95 1.61
C ASN A 253 -49.63 27.02 0.93
N ASP A 254 -49.71 28.28 1.39
CA ASP A 254 -48.90 29.39 0.90
C ASP A 254 -47.41 29.20 1.23
N VAL A 255 -47.11 28.76 2.46
CA VAL A 255 -45.76 28.40 2.91
C VAL A 255 -45.23 27.24 2.08
N VAL A 256 -45.98 26.14 1.94
CA VAL A 256 -45.55 24.96 1.18
C VAL A 256 -45.31 25.30 -0.29
N LYS A 257 -46.17 26.12 -0.89
CA LYS A 257 -45.99 26.60 -2.26
C LYS A 257 -44.72 27.43 -2.39
N PHE A 258 -44.52 28.40 -1.49
CA PHE A 258 -43.30 29.19 -1.47
C PHE A 258 -42.07 28.32 -1.34
N THR A 259 -42.08 27.29 -0.49
CA THR A 259 -40.94 26.39 -0.32
C THR A 259 -40.61 25.60 -1.59
N ASN A 260 -41.62 25.11 -2.30
CA ASN A 260 -41.42 24.46 -3.61
C ASN A 260 -40.84 25.45 -4.63
N ASP A 261 -41.42 26.66 -4.72
CA ASP A 261 -40.92 27.71 -5.61
C ASP A 261 -39.49 28.13 -5.27
N PHE A 262 -39.19 28.22 -3.98
CA PHE A 262 -37.85 28.49 -3.47
C PHE A 262 -36.87 27.41 -3.91
N PHE A 263 -37.18 26.12 -3.74
CA PHE A 263 -36.24 25.06 -4.14
C PHE A 263 -36.10 24.91 -5.66
N MET A 264 -37.13 25.24 -6.45
CA MET A 264 -36.99 25.37 -7.90
C MET A 264 -35.95 26.45 -8.27
N LYS A 265 -36.01 27.60 -7.59
CA LYS A 265 -35.04 28.68 -7.77
C LYS A 265 -33.66 28.31 -7.21
N TYR A 266 -33.60 27.72 -6.02
CA TYR A 266 -32.38 27.25 -5.38
C TYR A 266 -31.57 26.32 -6.29
N ALA A 267 -32.27 25.44 -7.02
CA ALA A 267 -31.64 24.52 -7.96
C ALA A 267 -31.10 25.21 -9.23
N LYS A 268 -31.81 26.22 -9.75
CA LYS A 268 -31.63 26.73 -11.12
C LYS A 268 -31.08 28.16 -11.22
N ASP A 269 -31.49 29.04 -10.33
CA ASP A 269 -31.25 30.47 -10.41
C ASP A 269 -29.82 30.83 -9.93
N SER A 270 -29.32 31.97 -10.42
CA SER A 270 -28.00 32.47 -10.01
C SER A 270 -28.02 33.07 -8.60
N LEU A 271 -26.87 33.20 -7.96
CA LEU A 271 -26.76 33.86 -6.64
C LEU A 271 -27.35 35.29 -6.63
N LYS A 272 -27.28 36.01 -7.75
CA LYS A 272 -27.86 37.35 -7.88
C LYS A 272 -29.38 37.32 -7.82
N ASP A 273 -29.99 36.31 -8.43
CA ASP A 273 -31.44 36.14 -8.48
C ASP A 273 -31.97 35.60 -7.13
N LEU A 274 -31.17 34.75 -6.48
CA LEU A 274 -31.50 34.24 -5.15
C LEU A 274 -31.46 35.32 -4.06
N ALA A 275 -30.66 36.37 -4.23
CA ALA A 275 -30.63 37.53 -3.33
C ALA A 275 -31.99 38.25 -3.17
N PHE A 276 -32.94 38.03 -4.09
CA PHE A 276 -34.29 38.57 -3.96
C PHE A 276 -35.21 37.74 -3.05
N VAL A 277 -34.82 36.49 -2.72
CA VAL A 277 -35.66 35.54 -1.96
C VAL A 277 -34.97 34.98 -0.71
N MET A 278 -33.69 35.23 -0.50
CA MET A 278 -32.95 34.80 0.70
C MET A 278 -31.88 35.80 1.15
N ALA A 279 -31.61 35.83 2.46
CA ALA A 279 -30.68 36.78 3.08
C ALA A 279 -29.21 36.53 2.70
N GLU A 280 -28.79 35.25 2.71
CA GLU A 280 -27.43 34.81 2.40
C GLU A 280 -27.49 33.91 1.15
N PRO A 281 -27.33 34.46 -0.07
CA PRO A 281 -27.54 33.69 -1.29
C PRO A 281 -26.61 32.50 -1.42
N GLU A 282 -27.20 31.31 -1.52
CA GLU A 282 -26.53 30.05 -1.85
C GLU A 282 -27.50 29.18 -2.67
N GLY A 283 -26.97 28.36 -3.57
CA GLY A 283 -27.77 27.56 -4.48
C GLY A 283 -26.90 26.66 -5.36
N LEU A 284 -27.55 25.89 -6.23
CA LEU A 284 -26.90 24.89 -7.08
C LEU A 284 -26.55 25.42 -8.48
N ASP A 285 -26.95 26.64 -8.83
CA ASP A 285 -26.60 27.34 -10.08
C ASP A 285 -26.80 26.48 -11.34
N GLY A 286 -27.93 25.75 -11.39
CA GLY A 286 -28.32 24.90 -12.52
C GLY A 286 -27.63 23.54 -12.59
N THR A 287 -26.83 23.15 -11.60
CA THR A 287 -26.16 21.83 -11.60
C THR A 287 -27.09 20.65 -11.36
N LYS A 288 -28.28 20.90 -10.79
CA LYS A 288 -29.35 19.92 -10.57
C LYS A 288 -30.71 20.55 -10.82
N VAL A 289 -31.73 19.71 -10.93
CA VAL A 289 -33.13 20.12 -10.97
C VAL A 289 -33.84 19.69 -9.69
N PHE A 290 -34.66 20.58 -9.15
CA PHE A 290 -35.55 20.25 -8.04
C PHE A 290 -36.71 19.37 -8.51
N ASP A 291 -37.00 18.31 -7.76
CA ASP A 291 -38.07 17.36 -8.08
C ASP A 291 -39.25 17.48 -7.11
N ARG A 292 -39.01 17.30 -5.80
CA ARG A 292 -40.06 17.28 -4.78
C ARG A 292 -39.53 17.53 -3.36
N LEU A 293 -40.44 17.83 -2.45
CA LEU A 293 -40.19 17.79 -1.00
C LEU A 293 -40.68 16.47 -0.41
N GLU A 294 -39.91 15.96 0.55
CA GLU A 294 -40.22 14.83 1.41
C GLU A 294 -40.03 15.26 2.88
N GLU A 295 -40.68 14.56 3.82
CA GLU A 295 -40.55 14.79 5.28
C GLU A 295 -40.64 16.27 5.69
N THR A 296 -41.61 17.00 5.12
CA THR A 296 -41.81 18.43 5.41
C THR A 296 -42.58 18.64 6.70
N HIS A 297 -41.97 19.36 7.63
CA HIS A 297 -42.54 19.78 8.90
C HIS A 297 -42.51 21.30 9.04
N VAL A 298 -43.62 21.90 9.48
CA VAL A 298 -43.75 23.36 9.61
C VAL A 298 -44.05 23.74 11.05
N TYR A 299 -43.29 24.71 11.58
CA TYR A 299 -43.45 25.24 12.94
C TYR A 299 -43.63 26.75 12.88
N ARG A 300 -44.47 27.29 13.76
CA ARG A 300 -44.60 28.74 13.96
C ARG A 300 -43.93 29.15 15.25
N GLN A 301 -42.97 30.05 15.15
CA GLN A 301 -42.29 30.64 16.29
C GLN A 301 -42.37 32.17 16.20
N LYS A 302 -43.24 32.77 17.01
CA LYS A 302 -43.54 34.22 16.98
C LYS A 302 -43.95 34.68 15.58
N ASP A 303 -43.14 35.52 14.95
CA ASP A 303 -43.30 36.11 13.62
C ASP A 303 -42.61 35.31 12.50
N LYS A 304 -41.99 34.18 12.85
CA LYS A 304 -41.22 33.34 11.93
C LYS A 304 -41.89 31.99 11.69
N VAL A 305 -41.68 31.46 10.50
CA VAL A 305 -42.07 30.11 10.12
C VAL A 305 -40.81 29.28 9.91
N ILE A 306 -40.66 28.19 10.66
CA ILE A 306 -39.54 27.27 10.51
C ILE A 306 -40.03 26.06 9.72
N ILE A 307 -39.32 25.73 8.66
CA ILE A 307 -39.59 24.56 7.82
C ILE A 307 -38.41 23.62 7.95
N LYS A 308 -38.67 22.37 8.27
CA LYS A 308 -37.69 21.29 8.24
C LYS A 308 -38.15 20.28 7.19
N THR A 309 -37.33 20.04 6.17
CA THR A 309 -37.74 19.23 5.01
C THR A 309 -36.55 18.52 4.38
N GLU A 310 -36.82 17.44 3.68
CA GLU A 310 -35.88 16.81 2.75
C GLU A 310 -36.25 17.23 1.32
N ALA A 311 -35.36 17.95 0.63
CA ALA A 311 -35.54 18.31 -0.77
C ALA A 311 -34.86 17.26 -1.65
N VAL A 312 -35.58 16.76 -2.64
CA VAL A 312 -35.06 15.81 -3.62
C VAL A 312 -34.67 16.55 -4.88
N PHE A 313 -33.40 16.45 -5.24
CA PHE A 313 -32.84 16.96 -6.48
C PHE A 313 -32.46 15.82 -7.42
N LYS A 314 -32.43 16.08 -8.72
CA LYS A 314 -32.03 15.13 -9.76
C LYS A 314 -30.95 15.72 -10.65
N GLU A 315 -30.01 14.89 -11.05
CA GLU A 315 -29.15 15.18 -12.19
C GLU A 315 -29.94 15.05 -13.49
N GLU A 316 -29.88 16.06 -14.36
CA GLU A 316 -30.69 16.08 -15.59
C GLU A 316 -30.39 14.92 -16.54
N LEU A 317 -29.12 14.50 -16.65
CA LEU A 317 -28.69 13.48 -17.61
C LEU A 317 -28.95 12.06 -17.14
N THR A 318 -28.82 11.81 -15.84
CA THR A 318 -28.78 10.44 -15.28
C THR A 318 -30.02 10.10 -14.46
N ALA A 319 -30.84 11.10 -14.13
CA ALA A 319 -31.96 11.00 -13.19
C ALA A 319 -31.56 10.47 -11.79
N ILE A 320 -30.27 10.53 -11.44
CA ILE A 320 -29.78 10.16 -10.10
C ILE A 320 -30.37 11.14 -9.09
N GLU A 321 -31.09 10.61 -8.11
CA GLU A 321 -31.66 11.39 -7.02
C GLU A 321 -30.62 11.68 -5.93
N ASN A 322 -30.62 12.91 -5.43
CA ASN A 322 -29.91 13.33 -4.25
C ASN A 322 -30.92 13.94 -3.27
N LYS A 323 -30.96 13.40 -2.06
CA LYS A 323 -31.84 13.88 -0.99
C LYS A 323 -31.02 14.71 -0.02
N GLU A 324 -31.40 15.97 0.12
CA GLU A 324 -30.70 16.94 0.94
C GLU A 324 -31.65 17.48 2.01
N ARG A 325 -31.18 17.56 3.25
CA ARG A 325 -31.99 17.98 4.40
C ARG A 325 -31.78 19.45 4.70
N PHE A 326 -32.88 20.17 4.88
CA PHE A 326 -32.87 21.61 5.09
C PHE A 326 -33.68 22.02 6.31
N THR A 327 -33.21 23.06 7.00
CA THR A 327 -34.03 23.90 7.87
C THR A 327 -34.06 25.31 7.27
N LEU A 328 -35.26 25.83 6.99
CA LEU A 328 -35.50 27.19 6.53
C LEU A 328 -36.20 27.99 7.64
N THR A 329 -35.71 29.18 7.93
CA THR A 329 -36.43 30.17 8.74
C THR A 329 -36.96 31.24 7.80
N LEU A 330 -38.28 31.35 7.72
CA LEU A 330 -38.98 32.27 6.85
C LEU A 330 -39.54 33.44 7.64
N ILE A 331 -39.43 34.63 7.05
CA ILE A 331 -40.15 35.83 7.46
C ILE A 331 -41.20 36.17 6.40
N LYS A 332 -42.37 36.62 6.84
CA LYS A 332 -43.44 37.06 5.96
C LYS A 332 -43.15 38.47 5.45
N THR A 333 -43.27 38.69 4.15
CA THR A 333 -43.13 40.00 3.50
C THR A 333 -44.46 40.44 2.88
N ASP A 334 -44.55 41.68 2.41
CA ASP A 334 -45.76 42.20 1.76
C ASP A 334 -46.11 41.45 0.47
N ALA A 335 -45.12 40.83 -0.19
CA ALA A 335 -45.29 40.12 -1.44
C ALA A 335 -45.44 38.60 -1.26
N ASN A 336 -44.67 37.97 -0.37
CA ASN A 336 -44.70 36.52 -0.12
C ASN A 336 -43.93 36.17 1.18
N TYR A 337 -43.02 35.20 1.12
CA TYR A 337 -42.04 34.89 2.17
C TYR A 337 -40.62 35.21 1.69
N PHE A 338 -39.71 35.36 2.64
CA PHE A 338 -38.28 35.53 2.39
C PHE A 338 -37.51 34.60 3.33
N VAL A 339 -36.50 33.92 2.81
CA VAL A 339 -35.65 33.01 3.60
C VAL A 339 -34.64 33.85 4.39
N GLU A 340 -34.92 34.03 5.67
CA GLU A 340 -34.01 34.72 6.58
C GLU A 340 -32.76 33.88 6.86
N LYS A 341 -32.93 32.55 6.99
CA LYS A 341 -31.84 31.61 7.29
C LYS A 341 -32.10 30.26 6.64
N LEU A 342 -31.06 29.66 6.09
CA LEU A 342 -31.04 28.29 5.58
C LEU A 342 -29.91 27.50 6.26
N THR A 343 -30.15 26.24 6.58
CA THR A 343 -29.10 25.31 7.02
C THR A 343 -29.30 23.93 6.41
N HIS A 344 -28.20 23.23 6.12
CA HIS A 344 -28.18 21.90 5.50
C HIS A 344 -28.31 20.76 6.54
N THR A 345 -29.29 20.85 7.44
CA THR A 345 -29.56 19.82 8.44
C THR A 345 -30.99 19.92 8.98
N LEU A 346 -31.56 18.81 9.46
CA LEU A 346 -32.79 18.81 10.27
C LEU A 346 -32.50 19.08 11.75
N GLY A 347 -31.23 18.94 12.17
CA GLY A 347 -30.78 19.20 13.53
C GLY A 347 -30.61 20.69 13.82
N GLY A 348 -30.27 21.01 15.07
CA GLY A 348 -30.12 22.40 15.52
C GLY A 348 -31.43 23.10 15.87
N GLU A 349 -31.28 24.15 16.69
CA GLU A 349 -32.29 24.94 17.41
C GLU A 349 -33.19 24.14 18.37
N LYS A 350 -32.85 24.25 19.66
CA LYS A 350 -33.78 24.31 20.79
C LYS A 350 -33.86 25.75 21.25
#